data_AF-A0A539D977-F1
#
_entry.id   AF-A0A539D977-F1
#
_cell.length_a   1.000
_cell.length_b   1.000
_cell.length_c   1.000
_cell.angle_alpha   90.00
_cell.angle_beta   90.00
_cell.angle_gamma   90.00
#
_symmetry.space_group_name_H-M   'P 1'
#
loop_
_entity.id
_entity.type
_entity.pdbx_description
1 polymer ?
#
loop_
_entity_poly.entity_id
_entity_poly.type
_entity_poly.pdbx_seq_one_letter_code
_entity_poly.pdbx_strand_id
1 'polypeptide(L)'
;LRPRLGGAASRGELLDRIREAHRELPPHRLLLGEGWDESAWSDPAFPTRRDLDAIDAARPMVVRRICGHLSVANSAALRHFPPGPDVERETGILLEEASMGIARIFPPTDAELDEALEAAGRSYGSMGVTQVHDMSLPGHLRAFERADSRGSLTLSIAAILPASHLDELLSSGLGAGWHRGTVRLRGIKFFSDGSLGARTAALLEGYSDRPAESGALLLGFEALAGDIARAEEGGVPLCLHAIGDRAVTMVVAAFEKGLSGRESRLGHRIEHLEMVDPEALASMARLGVEASMQPNFIGNWGLAGGPRPGFAWSWDRTACRPACCPGWRMPWGRRRRRNG
;
A
#
# COMPACT_ATOMS: atom_id res chain seq x y z
N LEU A 1 -10.90 -15.70 9.13
CA LEU A 1 -10.37 -14.31 8.96
C LEU A 1 -9.22 -13.95 9.91
N ARG A 2 -8.30 -13.07 9.49
CA ARG A 2 -7.15 -12.56 10.28
C ARG A 2 -7.62 -11.66 11.45
N PRO A 3 -7.02 -11.76 12.65
CA PRO A 3 -7.36 -10.87 13.77
C PRO A 3 -7.12 -9.38 13.45
N ARG A 4 -8.11 -8.54 13.78
CA ARG A 4 -8.00 -7.08 13.66
C ARG A 4 -7.38 -6.50 14.93
N LEU A 5 -6.16 -5.97 14.81
CA LEU A 5 -5.37 -5.44 15.92
C LEU A 5 -5.40 -3.90 16.03
N GLY A 6 -6.16 -3.23 15.17
CA GLY A 6 -6.28 -1.77 15.17
C GLY A 6 -7.09 -1.21 16.34
N GLY A 7 -6.73 0.00 16.78
CA GLY A 7 -7.39 0.72 17.88
C GLY A 7 -6.92 0.32 19.28
N ALA A 8 -5.84 -0.46 19.41
CA ALA A 8 -5.13 -0.59 20.68
C ALA A 8 -4.48 0.76 21.04
N ALA A 9 -4.59 1.19 22.29
CA ALA A 9 -4.04 2.47 22.77
C ALA A 9 -2.64 2.34 23.42
N SER A 10 -2.13 1.11 23.54
CA SER A 10 -0.79 0.83 24.06
C SER A 10 -0.28 -0.53 23.59
N ARG A 11 1.03 -0.78 23.75
CA ARG A 11 1.64 -2.11 23.56
C ARG A 11 0.98 -3.18 24.42
N GLY A 12 0.59 -2.85 25.65
CA GLY A 12 -0.11 -3.78 26.55
C GLY A 12 -1.45 -4.24 25.97
N GLU A 13 -2.29 -3.29 25.55
CA GLU A 13 -3.59 -3.60 24.93
C GLU A 13 -3.44 -4.36 23.62
N LEU A 14 -2.41 -4.05 22.82
CA LEU A 14 -2.11 -4.82 21.62
C LEU A 14 -1.84 -6.29 21.97
N LEU A 15 -0.99 -6.55 22.98
CA LEU A 15 -0.68 -7.90 23.42
C LEU A 15 -1.91 -8.64 23.97
N ASP A 16 -2.81 -7.94 24.66
CA ASP A 16 -4.06 -8.54 25.15
C ASP A 16 -4.98 -8.99 24.00
N ARG A 17 -5.11 -8.16 22.96
CA ARG A 17 -5.85 -8.52 21.74
C ARG A 17 -5.21 -9.71 21.01
N ILE A 18 -3.87 -9.77 20.97
CA ILE A 18 -3.16 -10.92 20.39
C ILE A 18 -3.43 -12.18 21.23
N ARG A 19 -3.44 -12.10 22.57
CA ARG A 19 -3.76 -13.23 23.46
C ARG A 19 -5.21 -13.70 23.30
N GLU A 20 -6.15 -12.78 23.11
CA GLU A 20 -7.54 -13.12 22.82
C GLU A 20 -7.66 -13.85 21.49
N ALA A 21 -7.14 -13.27 20.42
CA ALA A 21 -7.11 -13.91 19.10
C ALA A 21 -6.41 -15.28 19.12
N HIS A 22 -5.32 -15.42 19.87
CA HIS A 22 -4.60 -16.67 20.03
C HIS A 22 -5.46 -17.79 20.65
N ARG A 23 -6.29 -17.46 21.65
CA ARG A 23 -7.19 -18.41 22.32
C ARG A 23 -8.31 -18.91 21.42
N GLU A 24 -8.78 -18.07 20.50
CA GLU A 24 -9.85 -18.43 19.56
C GLU A 24 -9.33 -19.17 18.31
N LEU A 25 -8.03 -19.06 18.02
CA LEU A 25 -7.43 -19.67 16.84
C LEU A 25 -7.24 -21.19 17.00
N PRO A 26 -7.63 -22.00 15.99
CA PRO A 26 -7.36 -23.43 15.98
C PRO A 26 -5.86 -23.74 16.16
N PRO A 27 -5.50 -24.83 16.89
CA PRO A 27 -4.10 -25.11 17.25
C PRO A 27 -3.11 -25.18 16.09
N HIS A 28 -3.56 -25.56 14.89
CA HIS A 28 -2.72 -25.75 13.70
C HIS A 28 -2.58 -24.48 12.83
N ARG A 29 -3.29 -23.39 13.13
CA ARG A 29 -3.20 -22.16 12.35
C ARG A 29 -2.12 -21.24 12.93
N LEU A 30 -1.36 -20.60 12.03
CA LEU A 30 -0.54 -19.45 12.41
C LEU A 30 -1.45 -18.29 12.85
N LEU A 31 -0.90 -17.42 13.71
CA LEU A 31 -1.54 -16.14 14.03
C LEU A 31 -0.96 -15.07 13.11
N LEU A 32 -1.76 -14.61 12.16
CA LEU A 32 -1.44 -13.47 11.31
C LEU A 32 -2.41 -12.33 11.59
N GLY A 33 -2.03 -11.41 12.48
CA GLY A 33 -2.85 -10.27 12.89
C GLY A 33 -2.40 -8.98 12.21
N GLU A 34 -3.30 -8.02 12.03
CA GLU A 34 -3.00 -6.80 11.28
C GLU A 34 -3.65 -5.54 11.84
N GLY A 35 -3.06 -4.39 11.51
CA GLY A 35 -3.71 -3.09 11.64
C GLY A 35 -3.40 -2.35 12.94
N TRP A 36 -2.46 -2.83 13.75
CA TRP A 36 -2.00 -2.08 14.92
C TRP A 36 -1.24 -0.82 14.49
N ASP A 37 -1.34 0.23 15.31
CA ASP A 37 -0.75 1.54 15.06
C ASP A 37 -0.35 2.18 16.39
N GLU A 38 0.94 2.36 16.58
CA GLU A 38 1.54 2.98 17.77
C GLU A 38 1.64 4.50 17.71
N SER A 39 1.28 5.12 16.58
CA SER A 39 1.53 6.56 16.35
C SER A 39 0.88 7.47 17.40
N ALA A 40 -0.16 7.00 18.08
CA ALA A 40 -0.88 7.74 19.12
C ALA A 40 -0.61 7.22 20.55
N TRP A 41 0.29 6.25 20.73
CA TRP A 41 0.59 5.71 22.06
C TRP A 41 1.47 6.68 22.86
N SER A 42 1.26 6.75 24.17
CA SER A 42 2.11 7.55 25.06
C SER A 42 3.55 7.05 25.12
N ASP A 43 3.73 5.73 24.98
CA ASP A 43 5.00 5.05 24.77
C ASP A 43 4.92 4.31 23.42
N PRO A 44 5.54 4.83 22.35
CA PRO A 44 5.44 4.28 21.00
C PRO A 44 6.37 3.07 20.77
N ALA A 45 6.77 2.38 21.84
CA ALA A 45 7.56 1.16 21.73
C ALA A 45 6.79 0.05 21.02
N PHE A 46 7.36 -0.48 19.93
CA PHE A 46 6.79 -1.61 19.20
C PHE A 46 6.73 -2.87 20.07
N PRO A 47 5.80 -3.82 19.78
CA PRO A 47 5.94 -5.16 20.31
C PRO A 47 7.25 -5.79 19.81
N THR A 48 7.73 -6.79 20.53
CA THR A 48 8.98 -7.49 20.22
C THR A 48 8.71 -8.98 20.04
N ARG A 49 9.66 -9.67 19.40
CA ARG A 49 9.74 -11.13 19.32
C ARG A 49 9.49 -11.79 20.67
N ARG A 50 10.12 -11.25 21.73
CA ARG A 50 10.02 -11.79 23.10
C ARG A 50 8.59 -11.67 23.66
N ASP A 51 7.87 -10.60 23.34
CA ASP A 51 6.48 -10.46 23.78
C ASP A 51 5.59 -11.52 23.14
N LEU A 52 5.79 -11.79 21.86
CA LEU A 52 5.02 -12.79 21.12
C LEU A 52 5.40 -14.22 21.54
N ASP A 53 6.69 -14.48 21.78
CA ASP A 53 7.16 -15.76 22.32
C ASP A 53 6.56 -16.05 23.72
N ALA A 54 6.35 -15.01 24.54
CA ALA A 54 5.72 -15.16 25.85
C ALA A 54 4.22 -15.51 25.76
N ILE A 55 3.57 -15.27 24.61
CA ILE A 55 2.20 -15.74 24.35
C ILE A 55 2.23 -17.21 23.93
N ASP A 56 3.01 -17.53 22.89
CA ASP A 56 3.28 -18.90 22.45
C ASP A 56 4.54 -18.91 21.57
N ALA A 57 5.60 -19.58 22.04
CA ALA A 57 6.86 -19.71 21.31
C ALA A 57 6.87 -20.83 20.26
N ALA A 58 5.86 -21.71 20.26
CA ALA A 58 5.74 -22.83 19.33
C ALA A 58 4.90 -22.46 18.10
N ARG A 59 3.77 -21.76 18.28
CA ARG A 59 2.90 -21.33 17.18
C ARG A 59 3.50 -20.13 16.43
N PRO A 60 3.69 -20.18 15.10
CA PRO A 60 4.12 -19.01 14.33
C PRO A 60 3.16 -17.83 14.50
N MET A 61 3.70 -16.66 14.85
CA MET A 61 2.96 -15.41 14.95
C MET A 61 3.64 -14.30 14.16
N VAL A 62 2.85 -13.58 13.38
CA VAL A 62 3.26 -12.35 12.70
C VAL A 62 2.17 -11.30 12.87
N VAL A 63 2.52 -10.11 13.36
CA VAL A 63 1.59 -8.99 13.55
C VAL A 63 2.01 -7.80 12.71
N ARG A 64 1.24 -7.52 11.65
CA ARG A 64 1.54 -6.47 10.69
C ARG A 64 0.99 -5.12 11.13
N ARG A 65 1.85 -4.12 11.14
CA ARG A 65 1.49 -2.72 11.41
C ARG A 65 0.54 -2.22 10.32
N ILE A 66 -0.30 -1.24 10.64
CA ILE A 66 -1.30 -0.68 9.72
C ILE A 66 -0.73 -0.22 8.36
N CYS A 67 0.54 0.20 8.30
CA CYS A 67 1.17 0.62 7.04
C CYS A 67 1.50 -0.54 6.10
N GLY A 68 1.58 -1.78 6.59
CA GLY A 68 1.98 -2.95 5.80
C GLY A 68 3.50 -3.12 5.60
N HIS A 69 4.29 -2.06 5.74
CA HIS A 69 5.76 -2.06 5.58
C HIS A 69 6.53 -2.57 6.79
N LEU A 70 5.86 -2.72 7.94
CA LEU A 70 6.47 -3.24 9.16
C LEU A 70 5.61 -4.34 9.77
N SER A 71 6.26 -5.42 10.21
CA SER A 71 5.63 -6.48 10.99
C SER A 71 6.54 -6.90 12.14
N VAL A 72 5.96 -7.50 13.18
CA VAL A 72 6.72 -8.15 14.26
C VAL A 72 6.40 -9.63 14.26
N ALA A 73 7.43 -10.47 14.23
CA ALA A 73 7.34 -11.92 14.20
C ALA A 73 7.95 -12.55 15.46
N ASN A 74 7.35 -13.65 15.93
CA ASN A 74 7.91 -14.44 17.02
C ASN A 74 9.00 -15.40 16.52
N SER A 75 9.67 -16.10 17.45
CA SER A 75 10.75 -17.04 17.11
C SER A 75 10.29 -18.16 16.18
N ALA A 76 9.04 -18.63 16.33
CA ALA A 76 8.49 -19.66 15.47
C ALA A 76 8.29 -19.20 14.02
N ALA A 77 7.76 -18.00 13.81
CA ALA A 77 7.58 -17.42 12.49
C ALA A 77 8.92 -17.08 11.83
N LEU A 78 9.89 -16.53 12.57
CA LEU A 78 11.20 -16.12 12.06
C LEU A 78 12.03 -17.25 11.43
N ARG A 79 11.71 -18.52 11.71
CA ARG A 79 12.36 -19.67 11.06
C ARG A 79 12.01 -19.79 9.58
N HIS A 80 10.89 -19.22 9.15
CA HIS A 80 10.44 -19.24 7.76
C HIS A 80 10.99 -18.08 6.93
N PHE A 81 11.53 -17.05 7.58
CA PHE A 81 12.13 -15.90 6.90
C PHE A 81 13.62 -16.14 6.64
N PRO A 82 14.09 -16.01 5.39
CA PRO A 82 15.51 -16.09 5.09
C PRO A 82 16.26 -14.92 5.76
N PRO A 83 17.54 -15.09 6.14
CA PRO A 83 18.37 -13.97 6.55
C PRO A 83 18.43 -12.89 5.46
N GLY A 84 18.34 -11.63 5.86
CA GLY A 84 18.38 -10.49 4.94
C GLY A 84 18.35 -9.16 5.69
N PRO A 85 18.63 -8.04 4.99
CA PRO A 85 18.67 -6.71 5.60
C PRO A 85 17.31 -6.28 6.21
N ASP A 86 16.22 -6.84 5.70
CA ASP A 86 14.85 -6.52 6.13
C ASP A 86 14.35 -7.39 7.30
N VAL A 87 15.21 -8.24 7.88
CA VAL A 87 14.85 -9.20 8.94
C VAL A 87 15.75 -9.02 10.15
N GLU A 88 15.27 -8.28 11.16
CA GLU A 88 15.95 -8.10 12.45
C GLU A 88 15.53 -9.21 13.42
N ARG A 89 16.37 -10.23 13.62
CA ARG A 89 16.00 -11.44 14.35
C ARG A 89 15.87 -11.24 15.86
N GLU A 90 16.62 -10.30 16.44
CA GLU A 90 16.67 -10.04 17.87
C GLU A 90 15.35 -9.48 18.38
N THR A 91 14.85 -8.46 17.67
CA THR A 91 13.59 -7.74 17.93
C THR A 91 12.41 -8.42 17.26
N GLY A 92 12.62 -9.21 16.20
CA GLY A 92 11.59 -9.80 15.36
C GLY A 92 10.98 -8.83 14.36
N ILE A 93 11.57 -7.66 14.16
CA ILE A 93 11.09 -6.67 13.19
C ILE A 93 11.37 -7.16 11.78
N LEU A 94 10.33 -7.14 10.96
CA LEU A 94 10.36 -7.37 9.52
C LEU A 94 10.03 -6.06 8.82
N LEU A 95 10.87 -5.62 7.89
CA LEU A 95 10.67 -4.41 7.10
C LEU A 95 10.37 -4.76 5.65
N GLU A 96 9.84 -3.80 4.90
CA GLU A 96 9.73 -3.80 3.44
C GLU A 96 9.37 -5.17 2.82
N GLU A 97 10.28 -5.79 2.07
CA GLU A 97 10.00 -7.01 1.31
C GLU A 97 9.67 -8.20 2.22
N ALA A 98 10.26 -8.26 3.42
CA ALA A 98 9.96 -9.27 4.41
C ALA A 98 8.54 -9.09 4.99
N SER A 99 8.12 -7.86 5.29
CA SER A 99 6.77 -7.57 5.81
C SER A 99 5.69 -7.67 4.72
N MET A 100 5.94 -7.11 3.53
CA MET A 100 5.00 -7.14 2.41
C MET A 100 4.87 -8.54 1.81
N GLY A 101 5.95 -9.33 1.88
CA GLY A 101 6.05 -10.68 1.36
C GLY A 101 5.41 -11.79 2.19
N ILE A 102 4.75 -11.47 3.33
CA ILE A 102 4.17 -12.47 4.23
C ILE A 102 3.29 -13.48 3.51
N ALA A 103 2.49 -13.05 2.54
CA ALA A 103 1.59 -13.93 1.79
C ALA A 103 2.32 -14.92 0.85
N ARG A 104 3.62 -14.72 0.56
CA ARG A 104 4.44 -15.70 -0.16
C ARG A 104 4.99 -16.77 0.79
N ILE A 105 5.33 -16.38 2.02
CA ILE A 105 5.86 -17.29 3.03
C ILE A 105 4.73 -18.11 3.67
N PHE A 106 3.60 -17.46 3.96
CA PHE A 106 2.39 -18.06 4.51
C PHE A 106 1.23 -17.81 3.54
N PRO A 107 1.15 -18.57 2.43
CA PRO A 107 0.11 -18.39 1.44
C PRO A 107 -1.27 -18.70 2.04
N PRO A 108 -2.28 -17.84 1.82
CA PRO A 108 -3.64 -18.13 2.23
C PRO A 108 -4.18 -19.31 1.41
N THR A 109 -5.02 -20.11 2.05
CA THR A 109 -5.79 -21.14 1.36
C THR A 109 -6.87 -20.52 0.47
N ASP A 110 -7.37 -21.29 -0.50
CA ASP A 110 -8.49 -20.85 -1.34
C ASP A 110 -9.75 -20.51 -0.51
N ALA A 111 -10.02 -21.28 0.54
CA ALA A 111 -11.14 -21.03 1.44
C ALA A 111 -10.98 -19.71 2.21
N GLU A 112 -9.75 -19.36 2.63
CA GLU A 112 -9.48 -18.08 3.31
C GLU A 112 -9.60 -16.89 2.36
N LEU A 113 -9.17 -17.04 1.09
CA LEU A 113 -9.35 -16.00 0.08
C LEU A 113 -10.84 -15.79 -0.26
N ASP A 114 -11.61 -16.87 -0.38
CA ASP A 114 -13.04 -16.81 -0.65
C ASP A 114 -13.78 -16.12 0.53
N GLU A 115 -13.48 -16.50 1.78
CA GLU A 115 -14.02 -15.86 3.00
C GLU A 115 -13.66 -14.36 3.05
N ALA A 116 -12.41 -14.02 2.73
CA ALA A 116 -11.94 -12.64 2.72
C ALA A 116 -12.63 -11.79 1.64
N LEU A 117 -12.81 -12.34 0.45
CA LEU A 117 -13.48 -11.65 -0.66
C LEU A 117 -14.95 -11.36 -0.36
N GLU A 118 -15.67 -12.31 0.23
CA GLU A 118 -17.05 -12.09 0.67
C GLU A 118 -17.13 -11.03 1.79
N ALA A 119 -16.21 -11.08 2.76
CA ALA A 119 -16.13 -10.09 3.83
C ALA A 119 -15.83 -8.69 3.27
N ALA A 120 -14.91 -8.58 2.30
CA ALA A 120 -14.60 -7.33 1.61
C ALA A 120 -15.82 -6.81 0.84
N GLY A 121 -16.51 -7.68 0.09
CA GLY A 121 -17.74 -7.35 -0.64
C GLY A 121 -18.83 -6.76 0.25
N ARG A 122 -19.11 -7.39 1.40
CA ARG A 122 -20.06 -6.87 2.41
C ARG A 122 -19.61 -5.53 2.98
N SER A 123 -18.34 -5.42 3.35
CA SER A 123 -17.79 -4.20 3.96
C SER A 123 -17.85 -3.02 2.99
N TYR A 124 -17.33 -3.18 1.79
CA TYR A 124 -17.34 -2.14 0.76
C TYR A 124 -18.75 -1.81 0.29
N GLY A 125 -19.61 -2.81 0.08
CA GLY A 125 -21.01 -2.60 -0.25
C GLY A 125 -21.76 -1.78 0.80
N SER A 126 -21.49 -1.99 2.09
CA SER A 126 -22.10 -1.19 3.17
C SER A 126 -21.70 0.29 3.15
N MET A 127 -20.62 0.64 2.45
CA MET A 127 -20.14 2.01 2.26
C MET A 127 -20.49 2.57 0.87
N GLY A 128 -21.23 1.81 0.05
CA GLY A 128 -21.58 2.20 -1.32
C GLY A 128 -20.43 2.03 -2.33
N VAL A 129 -19.35 1.34 -1.97
CA VAL A 129 -18.22 1.07 -2.87
C VAL A 129 -18.53 -0.17 -3.70
N THR A 130 -18.59 0.00 -5.02
CA THR A 130 -18.95 -1.07 -5.99
C THR A 130 -17.80 -1.48 -6.90
N GLN A 131 -16.71 -0.72 -6.95
CA GLN A 131 -15.52 -1.00 -7.73
C GLN A 131 -14.26 -0.72 -6.92
N VAL A 132 -13.24 -1.57 -7.08
CA VAL A 132 -11.92 -1.39 -6.47
C VAL A 132 -10.81 -1.61 -7.48
N HIS A 133 -9.68 -0.94 -7.27
CA HIS A 133 -8.41 -1.24 -7.91
C HIS A 133 -7.59 -2.05 -6.91
N ASP A 134 -7.47 -3.35 -7.12
CA ASP A 134 -6.81 -4.26 -6.17
C ASP A 134 -5.35 -4.46 -6.57
N MET A 135 -4.45 -4.26 -5.61
CA MET A 135 -3.04 -4.65 -5.75
C MET A 135 -2.96 -6.17 -5.55
N SER A 136 -3.19 -6.90 -6.64
CA SER A 136 -3.49 -8.32 -6.63
C SER A 136 -2.23 -9.18 -6.72
N LEU A 137 -2.33 -10.39 -6.17
CA LEU A 137 -1.45 -11.51 -6.48
C LEU A 137 -2.15 -12.49 -7.44
N PRO A 138 -1.42 -13.34 -8.18
CA PRO A 138 -2.05 -14.35 -9.05
C PRO A 138 -3.08 -15.25 -8.34
N GLY A 139 -2.87 -15.54 -7.06
CA GLY A 139 -3.85 -16.28 -6.24
C GLY A 139 -5.18 -15.55 -6.05
N HIS A 140 -5.17 -14.21 -6.01
CA HIS A 140 -6.39 -13.41 -5.88
C HIS A 140 -7.24 -13.49 -7.16
N LEU A 141 -6.61 -13.50 -8.34
CA LEU A 141 -7.32 -13.64 -9.62
C LEU A 141 -8.16 -14.93 -9.67
N ARG A 142 -7.60 -16.04 -9.18
CA ARG A 142 -8.34 -17.31 -9.07
C ARG A 142 -9.51 -17.21 -8.09
N ALA A 143 -9.33 -16.52 -6.96
CA ALA A 143 -10.42 -16.30 -6.02
C ALA A 143 -11.55 -15.45 -6.62
N PHE A 144 -11.20 -14.40 -7.38
CA PHE A 144 -12.17 -13.59 -8.11
C PHE A 144 -12.92 -14.42 -9.15
N GLU A 145 -12.22 -15.28 -9.91
CA GLU A 145 -12.83 -16.18 -10.89
C GLU A 145 -13.81 -17.17 -10.26
N ARG A 146 -13.44 -17.76 -9.11
CA ARG A 146 -14.33 -18.65 -8.35
C ARG A 146 -15.56 -17.92 -7.85
N ALA A 147 -15.42 -16.72 -7.28
CA ALA A 147 -16.56 -15.95 -6.82
C ALA A 147 -17.48 -15.48 -7.95
N ASP A 148 -16.91 -15.07 -9.08
CA ASP A 148 -17.64 -14.69 -10.30
C ASP A 148 -18.44 -15.89 -10.85
N SER A 149 -17.81 -17.07 -10.95
CA SER A 149 -18.49 -18.29 -11.43
C SER A 149 -19.61 -18.79 -10.51
N ARG A 150 -19.55 -18.46 -9.21
CA ARG A 150 -20.65 -18.71 -8.25
C ARG A 150 -21.69 -17.60 -8.19
N GLY A 151 -21.50 -16.49 -8.89
CA GLY A 151 -22.36 -15.30 -8.80
C GLY A 151 -22.27 -14.58 -7.45
N SER A 152 -21.24 -14.83 -6.65
CA SER A 152 -21.04 -14.24 -5.33
C SER A 152 -20.10 -13.03 -5.33
N LEU A 153 -19.49 -12.69 -6.48
CA LEU A 153 -18.62 -11.52 -6.61
C LEU A 153 -19.45 -10.23 -6.70
N THR A 154 -19.49 -9.47 -5.60
CA THR A 154 -20.29 -8.23 -5.51
C THR A 154 -19.53 -6.96 -5.90
N LEU A 155 -18.23 -7.07 -6.22
CA LEU A 155 -17.35 -5.95 -6.56
C LEU A 155 -16.87 -6.09 -8.00
N SER A 156 -16.79 -4.97 -8.72
CA SER A 156 -15.96 -4.91 -9.93
C SER A 156 -14.51 -4.69 -9.54
N ILE A 157 -13.60 -5.51 -10.07
CA ILE A 157 -12.20 -5.53 -9.66
C ILE A 157 -11.31 -5.17 -10.86
N ALA A 158 -10.54 -4.11 -10.70
CA ALA A 158 -9.41 -3.80 -11.55
C ALA A 158 -8.13 -4.31 -10.87
N ALA A 159 -7.73 -5.53 -11.22
CA ALA A 159 -6.56 -6.20 -10.66
C ALA A 159 -5.26 -5.61 -11.23
N ILE A 160 -4.27 -5.43 -10.37
CA ILE A 160 -2.97 -4.84 -10.71
C ILE A 160 -1.90 -5.76 -10.17
N LEU A 161 -1.11 -6.34 -11.06
CA LEU A 161 -0.16 -7.38 -10.70
C LEU A 161 1.21 -6.78 -10.33
N PRO A 162 2.07 -7.50 -9.60
CA PRO A 162 3.39 -7.01 -9.24
C PRO A 162 4.30 -6.78 -10.45
N ALA A 163 5.31 -5.92 -10.30
CA ALA A 163 6.35 -5.61 -11.30
C ALA A 163 6.96 -6.85 -11.98
N SER A 164 7.11 -7.95 -11.24
CA SER A 164 7.63 -9.23 -11.74
C SER A 164 6.76 -9.87 -12.84
N HIS A 165 5.59 -9.32 -13.15
CA HIS A 165 4.71 -9.81 -14.22
C HIS A 165 4.66 -8.87 -15.43
N LEU A 166 5.49 -7.83 -15.48
CA LEU A 166 5.56 -6.94 -16.65
C LEU A 166 5.95 -7.71 -17.91
N ASP A 167 7.03 -8.48 -17.88
CA ASP A 167 7.52 -9.23 -19.04
C ASP A 167 6.50 -10.25 -19.57
N GLU A 168 5.85 -10.98 -18.65
CA GLU A 168 4.79 -11.92 -18.99
C GLU A 168 3.60 -11.20 -19.65
N LEU A 169 3.20 -10.05 -19.12
CA LEU A 169 2.07 -9.30 -19.66
C LEU A 169 2.39 -8.70 -21.04
N LEU A 170 3.58 -8.14 -21.21
CA LEU A 170 4.05 -7.62 -22.50
C LEU A 170 4.13 -8.74 -23.56
N SER A 171 4.70 -9.89 -23.20
CA SER A 171 4.85 -11.02 -24.13
C SER A 171 3.53 -11.71 -24.47
N SER A 172 2.51 -11.61 -23.61
CA SER A 172 1.17 -12.14 -23.90
C SER A 172 0.46 -11.42 -25.07
N GLY A 173 0.86 -10.18 -25.38
CA GLY A 173 0.18 -9.33 -26.36
C GLY A 173 -1.23 -8.89 -25.95
N LEU A 174 -1.71 -9.29 -24.77
CA LEU A 174 -3.03 -8.91 -24.25
C LEU A 174 -3.07 -7.46 -23.73
N GLY A 175 -1.90 -6.89 -23.44
CA GLY A 175 -1.78 -5.62 -22.71
C GLY A 175 -2.59 -5.66 -21.40
N ALA A 176 -3.05 -4.51 -20.91
CA ALA A 176 -4.05 -4.47 -19.85
C ALA A 176 -5.50 -4.61 -20.37
N GLY A 177 -5.71 -5.35 -21.47
CA GLY A 177 -7.02 -5.54 -22.10
C GLY A 177 -7.79 -6.76 -21.58
N TRP A 178 -7.16 -7.65 -20.80
CA TRP A 178 -7.81 -8.86 -20.30
C TRP A 178 -8.95 -8.53 -19.32
N HIS A 179 -10.11 -9.15 -19.53
CA HIS A 179 -11.21 -9.12 -18.58
C HIS A 179 -12.03 -10.42 -18.61
N ARG A 180 -12.68 -10.71 -17.50
CA ARG A 180 -13.66 -11.81 -17.34
C ARG A 180 -14.71 -11.37 -16.34
N GLY A 181 -15.98 -11.35 -16.76
CA GLY A 181 -17.07 -10.83 -15.94
C GLY A 181 -16.78 -9.39 -15.50
N THR A 182 -16.81 -9.14 -14.19
CA THR A 182 -16.53 -7.83 -13.58
C THR A 182 -15.07 -7.63 -13.18
N VAL A 183 -14.20 -8.60 -13.47
CA VAL A 183 -12.76 -8.59 -13.18
C VAL A 183 -11.99 -8.20 -14.44
N ARG A 184 -11.07 -7.26 -14.32
CA ARG A 184 -10.16 -6.83 -15.40
C ARG A 184 -8.75 -6.68 -14.89
N LEU A 185 -7.78 -7.01 -15.72
CA LEU A 185 -6.40 -6.66 -15.47
C LEU A 185 -6.20 -5.20 -15.87
N ARG A 186 -5.63 -4.38 -14.99
CA ARG A 186 -5.54 -2.92 -15.18
C ARG A 186 -4.12 -2.38 -15.25
N GLY A 187 -3.13 -3.14 -14.78
CA GLY A 187 -1.75 -2.71 -14.89
C GLY A 187 -0.77 -3.47 -14.02
N ILE A 188 0.41 -2.90 -13.89
CA ILE A 188 1.53 -3.45 -13.12
C ILE A 188 1.93 -2.47 -12.01
N LYS A 189 2.12 -2.99 -10.79
CA LYS A 189 2.51 -2.26 -9.58
C LYS A 189 4.01 -2.33 -9.34
N PHE A 190 4.65 -1.17 -9.26
CA PHE A 190 6.03 -0.98 -8.84
C PHE A 190 6.09 -0.28 -7.48
N PHE A 191 7.21 -0.48 -6.77
CA PHE A 191 7.53 0.22 -5.53
C PHE A 191 8.86 0.95 -5.68
N SER A 192 8.84 2.28 -5.61
CA SER A 192 10.03 3.10 -5.78
C SER A 192 10.72 3.43 -4.46
N ASP A 193 10.00 3.38 -3.33
CA ASP A 193 10.50 3.58 -1.96
C ASP A 193 9.61 2.88 -0.93
N GLY A 194 9.91 3.07 0.36
CA GLY A 194 9.12 2.55 1.49
C GLY A 194 8.07 3.54 2.00
N SER A 195 7.92 3.67 3.32
CA SER A 195 6.92 4.54 3.95
C SER A 195 7.51 5.50 4.98
N LEU A 196 6.85 6.64 5.22
CA LEU A 196 7.28 7.60 6.23
C LEU A 196 7.29 7.01 7.65
N GLY A 197 6.25 6.22 8.00
CA GLY A 197 6.14 5.63 9.34
C GLY A 197 7.26 4.65 9.67
N ALA A 198 7.75 3.90 8.68
CA ALA A 198 8.89 2.99 8.83
C ALA A 198 10.25 3.68 8.60
N ARG A 199 10.27 4.97 8.26
CA ARG A 199 11.46 5.76 7.89
C ARG A 199 12.23 5.22 6.68
N THR A 200 11.50 4.62 5.75
CA THR A 200 12.05 3.96 4.55
C THR A 200 11.66 4.67 3.26
N ALA A 201 10.70 5.60 3.30
CA ALA A 201 10.44 6.51 2.19
C ALA A 201 11.69 7.33 1.87
N ALA A 202 11.97 7.53 0.57
CA ALA A 202 13.21 8.12 0.12
C ALA A 202 13.10 9.65 0.12
N LEU A 203 13.89 10.30 0.97
CA LEU A 203 13.86 11.75 1.16
C LEU A 203 15.09 12.43 0.53
N LEU A 204 14.92 13.68 0.08
CA LEU A 204 16.04 14.53 -0.38
C LEU A 204 16.94 14.95 0.80
N GLU A 205 16.30 15.28 1.92
CA GLU A 205 16.96 15.58 3.19
C GLU A 205 16.72 14.48 4.22
N GLY A 206 17.52 14.45 5.29
CA GLY A 206 17.32 13.47 6.36
C GLY A 206 15.98 13.63 7.08
N TYR A 207 15.48 12.56 7.69
CA TYR A 207 14.26 12.59 8.50
C TYR A 207 14.41 13.59 9.67
N SER A 208 13.36 14.36 9.95
CA SER A 208 13.40 15.39 11.01
C SER A 208 13.72 14.82 12.40
N ASP A 209 13.32 13.58 12.66
CA ASP A 209 13.56 12.84 13.91
C ASP A 209 14.75 11.87 13.82
N ARG A 210 15.30 11.64 12.62
CA ARG A 210 16.53 10.88 12.37
C ARG A 210 17.36 11.53 11.24
N PRO A 211 18.05 12.64 11.51
CA PRO A 211 18.67 13.45 10.45
C PRO A 211 19.75 12.74 9.63
N ALA A 212 20.32 11.64 10.14
CA ALA A 212 21.30 10.83 9.43
C ALA A 212 20.68 9.78 8.48
N GLU A 213 19.37 9.55 8.57
CA GLU A 213 18.63 8.59 7.73
C GLU A 213 17.80 9.37 6.70
N SER A 214 17.75 8.90 5.44
CA SER A 214 16.94 9.51 4.36
C SER A 214 16.15 8.47 3.55
N GLY A 215 15.94 7.28 4.13
CA GLY A 215 15.31 6.14 3.46
C GLY A 215 16.05 5.71 2.20
N ALA A 216 15.40 4.89 1.37
CA ALA A 216 16.04 4.25 0.23
C ALA A 216 15.15 4.23 -1.01
N LEU A 217 15.75 4.45 -2.18
CA LEU A 217 15.12 4.12 -3.45
C LEU A 217 15.25 2.61 -3.66
N LEU A 218 14.15 1.97 -4.06
CA LEU A 218 14.08 0.54 -4.36
C LEU A 218 14.35 0.25 -5.83
N LEU A 219 14.26 1.26 -6.69
CA LEU A 219 14.41 1.14 -8.14
C LEU A 219 15.50 2.10 -8.66
N GLY A 220 16.24 1.63 -9.66
CA GLY A 220 17.18 2.47 -10.42
C GLY A 220 16.46 3.26 -11.52
N PHE A 221 16.85 4.52 -11.68
CA PHE A 221 16.25 5.44 -12.66
C PHE A 221 16.22 4.89 -14.09
N GLU A 222 17.34 4.40 -14.60
CA GLU A 222 17.45 3.92 -15.98
C GLU A 222 16.60 2.67 -16.24
N ALA A 223 16.58 1.74 -15.30
CA ALA A 223 15.74 0.54 -15.39
C ALA A 223 14.26 0.92 -15.40
N LEU A 224 13.85 1.82 -14.50
CA LEU A 224 12.47 2.28 -14.42
C LEU A 224 12.02 3.02 -15.69
N ALA A 225 12.85 3.94 -16.22
CA ALA A 225 12.55 4.64 -17.45
C ALA A 225 12.41 3.68 -18.65
N GLY A 226 13.26 2.64 -18.69
CA GLY A 226 13.15 1.56 -19.66
C GLY A 226 11.84 0.77 -19.55
N ASP A 227 11.45 0.39 -18.34
CA ASP A 227 10.18 -0.31 -18.10
C ASP A 227 8.96 0.54 -18.44
N ILE A 228 9.00 1.85 -18.16
CA ILE A 228 7.95 2.79 -18.58
C ILE A 228 7.82 2.85 -20.10
N ALA A 229 8.93 2.96 -20.83
CA ALA A 229 8.90 2.99 -22.30
C ALA A 229 8.31 1.70 -22.88
N ARG A 230 8.75 0.54 -22.35
CA ARG A 230 8.24 -0.79 -22.74
C ARG A 230 6.75 -0.94 -22.44
N ALA A 231 6.31 -0.43 -21.29
CA ALA A 231 4.93 -0.49 -20.86
C ALA A 231 4.01 0.42 -21.70
N GLU A 232 4.46 1.63 -22.05
CA GLU A 232 3.75 2.54 -22.95
C GLU A 232 3.59 1.92 -24.35
N GLU A 233 4.66 1.34 -24.91
CA GLU A 233 4.63 0.68 -26.22
C GLU A 233 3.73 -0.58 -26.21
N GLY A 234 3.78 -1.36 -25.12
CA GLY A 234 3.01 -2.58 -24.96
C GLY A 234 1.57 -2.40 -24.45
N GLY A 235 1.11 -1.15 -24.23
CA GLY A 235 -0.25 -0.89 -23.76
C GLY A 235 -0.54 -1.38 -22.33
N VAL A 236 0.47 -1.35 -21.45
CA VAL A 236 0.38 -1.79 -20.06
C VAL A 236 0.49 -0.59 -19.12
N PRO A 237 -0.60 -0.13 -18.47
CA PRO A 237 -0.52 0.93 -17.48
C PRO A 237 0.32 0.49 -16.28
N LEU A 238 1.08 1.44 -15.76
CA LEU A 238 1.94 1.27 -14.58
C LEU A 238 1.38 2.07 -13.42
N CYS A 239 1.46 1.47 -12.24
CA CYS A 239 1.07 2.03 -10.96
C CYS A 239 2.33 2.07 -10.11
N LEU A 240 2.87 3.24 -9.78
CA LEU A 240 4.15 3.34 -9.07
C LEU A 240 3.91 3.91 -7.68
N HIS A 241 4.27 3.15 -6.65
CA HIS A 241 4.35 3.69 -5.29
C HIS A 241 5.52 4.65 -5.18
N ALA A 242 5.24 5.88 -4.75
CA ALA A 242 6.24 6.87 -4.39
C ALA A 242 5.70 7.77 -3.27
N ILE A 243 6.38 7.76 -2.11
CA ILE A 243 5.96 8.53 -0.94
C ILE A 243 6.88 9.74 -0.73
N GLY A 244 8.19 9.50 -0.60
CA GLY A 244 9.17 10.54 -0.30
C GLY A 244 9.47 11.43 -1.52
N ASP A 245 9.88 12.68 -1.27
CA ASP A 245 10.15 13.66 -2.33
C ASP A 245 11.21 13.18 -3.32
N ARG A 246 12.30 12.56 -2.84
CA ARG A 246 13.34 11.97 -3.71
C ARG A 246 12.78 10.86 -4.60
N ALA A 247 11.85 10.03 -4.07
CA ALA A 247 11.19 8.99 -4.87
C ALA A 247 10.25 9.59 -5.91
N VAL A 248 9.44 10.57 -5.53
CA VAL A 248 8.50 11.26 -6.43
C VAL A 248 9.25 11.96 -7.56
N THR A 249 10.31 12.73 -7.26
CA THR A 249 11.14 13.39 -8.28
C THR A 249 11.74 12.37 -9.25
N MET A 250 12.31 11.27 -8.74
CA MET A 250 12.89 10.22 -9.58
C MET A 250 11.85 9.57 -10.49
N VAL A 251 10.67 9.23 -9.96
CA VAL A 251 9.58 8.60 -10.72
C VAL A 251 9.06 9.53 -11.82
N VAL A 252 8.82 10.80 -11.52
CA VAL A 252 8.33 11.76 -12.51
C VAL A 252 9.36 11.96 -13.63
N ALA A 253 10.65 12.08 -13.28
CA ALA A 253 11.73 12.15 -14.26
C ALA A 253 11.84 10.87 -15.10
N ALA A 254 11.61 9.70 -14.51
CA ALA A 254 11.62 8.43 -15.22
C ALA A 254 10.45 8.34 -16.22
N PHE A 255 9.27 8.86 -15.86
CA PHE A 255 8.15 9.01 -16.78
C PHE A 255 8.47 9.96 -17.93
N GLU A 256 9.03 11.12 -17.64
CA GLU A 256 9.43 12.07 -18.68
C GLU A 256 10.39 11.44 -19.69
N LYS A 257 11.39 10.69 -19.20
CA LYS A 257 12.34 9.98 -20.05
C LYS A 257 11.67 8.84 -20.82
N GLY A 258 10.96 7.95 -20.15
CA GLY A 258 10.34 6.77 -20.75
C GLY A 258 9.28 7.11 -21.80
N LEU A 259 8.53 8.19 -21.58
CA LEU A 259 7.53 8.70 -22.53
C LEU A 259 8.13 9.59 -23.62
N SER A 260 9.44 9.89 -23.55
CA SER A 260 10.12 10.84 -24.43
C SER A 260 9.46 12.22 -24.41
N GLY A 261 9.02 12.67 -23.24
CA GLY A 261 8.34 13.94 -23.03
C GLY A 261 6.92 14.06 -23.59
N ARG A 262 6.37 12.98 -24.16
CA ARG A 262 5.01 12.94 -24.71
C ARG A 262 4.01 12.64 -23.61
N GLU A 263 2.78 13.13 -23.80
CA GLU A 263 1.65 12.70 -23.00
C GLU A 263 1.40 11.20 -23.22
N SER A 264 1.30 10.44 -22.13
CA SER A 264 0.96 9.03 -22.17
C SER A 264 -0.46 8.84 -22.69
N ARG A 265 -0.67 7.78 -23.47
CA ARG A 265 -2.02 7.34 -23.86
C ARG A 265 -2.61 6.34 -22.88
N LEU A 266 -1.85 5.97 -21.85
CA LEU A 266 -2.21 5.02 -20.82
C LEU A 266 -2.55 5.74 -19.53
N GLY A 267 -3.39 5.12 -18.71
CA GLY A 267 -3.66 5.60 -17.34
C GLY A 267 -2.53 5.21 -16.38
N HIS A 268 -1.30 5.65 -16.67
CA HIS A 268 -0.19 5.54 -15.72
C HIS A 268 -0.50 6.36 -14.48
N ARG A 269 -0.08 5.89 -13.31
CA ARG A 269 -0.39 6.56 -12.06
C ARG A 269 0.69 6.42 -11.01
N ILE A 270 0.80 7.43 -10.17
CA ILE A 270 1.61 7.41 -8.96
C ILE A 270 0.68 7.20 -7.76
N GLU A 271 0.97 6.17 -6.97
CA GLU A 271 0.29 5.87 -5.71
C GLU A 271 0.90 6.68 -4.57
N HIS A 272 0.04 7.05 -3.62
CA HIS A 272 0.36 7.84 -2.43
C HIS A 272 0.65 9.30 -2.75
N LEU A 273 1.79 9.57 -3.40
CA LEU A 273 2.21 10.92 -3.78
C LEU A 273 2.18 11.91 -2.60
N GLU A 274 2.71 11.49 -1.44
CA GLU A 274 2.56 12.22 -0.18
C GLU A 274 3.43 13.49 -0.13
N MET A 275 4.62 13.42 -0.73
CA MET A 275 5.58 14.52 -0.82
C MET A 275 5.86 14.86 -2.27
N VAL A 276 5.10 15.82 -2.80
CA VAL A 276 5.21 16.27 -4.19
C VAL A 276 5.39 17.78 -4.23
N ASP A 277 6.35 18.23 -5.03
CA ASP A 277 6.55 19.63 -5.32
C ASP A 277 5.69 20.09 -6.54
N PRO A 278 5.44 21.40 -6.69
CA PRO A 278 4.60 21.90 -7.78
C PRO A 278 5.13 21.64 -9.19
N GLU A 279 6.45 21.51 -9.38
CA GLU A 279 7.06 21.25 -10.68
C GLU A 279 6.83 19.79 -11.08
N ALA A 280 7.03 18.84 -10.16
CA ALA A 280 6.68 17.45 -10.34
C ALA A 280 5.19 17.27 -10.71
N LEU A 281 4.29 17.99 -10.03
CA LEU A 281 2.86 17.96 -10.34
C LEU A 281 2.55 18.52 -11.73
N ALA A 282 3.21 19.60 -12.14
CA ALA A 282 3.05 20.16 -13.49
C ALA A 282 3.54 19.19 -14.57
N SER A 283 4.67 18.51 -14.32
CA SER A 283 5.19 17.47 -15.20
C SER A 283 4.25 16.27 -15.31
N MET A 284 3.69 15.78 -14.20
CA MET A 284 2.66 14.74 -14.22
C MET A 284 1.46 15.11 -15.09
N ALA A 285 0.95 16.34 -14.93
CA ALA A 285 -0.19 16.84 -15.71
C ALA A 285 0.12 16.90 -17.21
N ARG A 286 1.33 17.35 -17.60
CA ARG A 286 1.77 17.36 -19.01
C ARG A 286 1.95 15.96 -19.58
N LEU A 287 2.41 15.01 -18.76
CA LEU A 287 2.68 13.64 -19.17
C LEU A 287 1.43 12.75 -19.14
N GLY A 288 0.29 13.24 -18.64
CA GLY A 288 -0.93 12.43 -18.48
C GLY A 288 -0.83 11.39 -17.37
N VAL A 289 0.05 11.60 -16.37
CA VAL A 289 0.24 10.68 -15.24
C VAL A 289 -0.73 11.05 -14.12
N GLU A 290 -1.57 10.10 -13.72
CA GLU A 290 -2.61 10.27 -12.71
C GLU A 290 -2.05 10.17 -11.27
N ALA A 291 -2.74 10.78 -10.33
CA ALA A 291 -2.44 10.66 -8.90
C ALA A 291 -3.51 9.81 -8.19
N SER A 292 -3.07 8.77 -7.46
CA SER A 292 -3.91 7.86 -6.68
C SER A 292 -3.58 8.01 -5.19
N MET A 293 -4.42 8.74 -4.46
CA MET A 293 -4.08 9.34 -3.17
C MET A 293 -5.01 8.85 -2.06
N GLN A 294 -4.54 8.84 -0.80
CA GLN A 294 -5.28 8.33 0.35
C GLN A 294 -5.49 9.44 1.41
N PRO A 295 -6.51 10.31 1.28
CA PRO A 295 -6.70 11.47 2.16
C PRO A 295 -6.79 11.15 3.65
N ASN A 296 -7.18 9.93 4.03
CA ASN A 296 -7.19 9.50 5.43
C ASN A 296 -5.80 9.51 6.07
N PHE A 297 -4.72 9.42 5.28
CA PHE A 297 -3.36 9.50 5.80
C PHE A 297 -3.05 10.88 6.38
N ILE A 298 -3.65 11.95 5.84
CA ILE A 298 -3.56 13.30 6.42
C ILE A 298 -4.13 13.30 7.85
N GLY A 299 -5.33 12.75 8.02
CA GLY A 299 -6.02 12.72 9.31
C GLY A 299 -5.34 11.82 10.34
N ASN A 300 -4.71 10.73 9.88
CA ASN A 300 -4.08 9.74 10.76
C ASN A 300 -2.62 10.06 11.10
N TRP A 301 -1.84 10.54 10.13
CA TRP A 301 -0.38 10.67 10.23
C TRP A 301 0.18 12.03 9.77
N GLY A 302 -0.64 12.89 9.16
CA GLY A 302 -0.25 14.21 8.66
C GLY A 302 -0.39 15.37 9.66
N LEU A 303 -1.05 15.17 10.81
CA LEU A 303 -1.26 16.20 11.83
C LEU A 303 -0.17 16.19 12.92
N ALA A 304 -0.09 17.26 13.71
CA ALA A 304 1.06 17.59 14.56
C ALA A 304 1.61 16.42 15.40
N GLY A 305 2.82 15.95 15.07
CA GLY A 305 3.52 14.86 15.76
C GLY A 305 4.19 13.85 14.81
N GLY A 306 3.73 13.74 13.56
CA GLY A 306 4.41 12.95 12.52
C GLY A 306 5.73 13.59 12.04
N PRO A 307 6.65 12.80 11.44
CA PRO A 307 7.86 13.35 10.82
C PRO A 307 7.45 14.38 9.77
N ARG A 308 7.78 15.65 10.02
CA ARG A 308 7.43 16.75 9.14
C ARG A 308 8.64 17.11 8.27
N PRO A 309 8.55 16.89 6.96
CA PRO A 309 9.18 17.77 5.98
C PRO A 309 8.18 18.87 5.61
N GLY A 310 8.65 20.10 5.36
CA GLY A 310 7.81 21.29 5.09
C GLY A 310 6.86 21.22 3.88
N PHE A 311 6.82 20.08 3.17
CA PHE A 311 6.04 19.83 1.96
C PHE A 311 5.10 18.62 2.04
N ALA A 312 5.06 17.88 3.16
CA ALA A 312 4.18 16.73 3.29
C ALA A 312 2.70 17.16 3.21
N TRP A 313 1.93 16.49 2.35
CA TRP A 313 0.48 16.68 2.22
C TRP A 313 0.04 18.07 1.70
N SER A 314 0.69 18.57 0.64
CA SER A 314 0.46 19.90 0.03
C SER A 314 -0.89 20.08 -0.72
N TRP A 315 -1.93 19.32 -0.36
CA TRP A 315 -3.24 19.26 -1.01
C TRP A 315 -4.04 20.58 -1.04
N ASP A 316 -3.66 21.57 -0.22
CA ASP A 316 -4.54 22.68 0.15
C ASP A 316 -4.31 24.00 -0.61
N ARG A 317 -3.43 24.11 -1.63
CA ARG A 317 -3.27 25.42 -2.34
C ARG A 317 -3.11 25.44 -3.85
N THR A 318 -2.74 24.36 -4.52
CA THR A 318 -2.45 24.39 -5.98
C THR A 318 -3.32 23.48 -6.83
N ALA A 319 -3.75 22.32 -6.32
CA ALA A 319 -4.49 21.32 -7.11
C ALA A 319 -5.97 21.68 -7.38
N CYS A 320 -6.56 22.60 -6.62
CA CYS A 320 -7.94 23.06 -6.80
C CYS A 320 -8.03 24.50 -7.34
N ARG A 321 -7.22 24.85 -8.35
CA ARG A 321 -7.57 26.02 -9.19
C ARG A 321 -8.66 25.63 -10.19
N PRO A 322 -9.67 26.49 -10.44
CA PRO A 322 -10.82 26.18 -11.30
C PRO A 322 -10.49 25.78 -12.75
N ALA A 323 -9.24 25.93 -13.18
CA ALA A 323 -8.80 25.63 -14.54
C ALA A 323 -8.56 24.13 -14.79
N CYS A 324 -8.35 23.30 -13.76
CA CYS A 324 -7.99 21.89 -13.94
C CYS A 324 -9.18 20.91 -13.84
N CYS A 325 -10.34 21.34 -13.32
CA CYS A 325 -11.54 20.50 -13.19
C CYS A 325 -12.82 21.34 -13.38
N PRO A 326 -13.31 21.56 -14.61
CA PRO A 326 -14.58 22.25 -14.83
C PRO A 326 -15.73 21.29 -14.50
N GLY A 327 -16.01 21.05 -13.21
CA GLY A 327 -17.14 20.21 -12.79
C GLY A 327 -17.14 19.73 -11.35
N TRP A 328 -16.01 19.76 -10.63
CA TRP A 328 -15.94 19.29 -9.25
C TRP A 328 -16.31 20.41 -8.26
N ARG A 329 -17.57 20.42 -7.79
CA ARG A 329 -17.98 21.17 -6.58
C ARG A 329 -18.02 20.21 -5.40
N MET A 330 -17.08 20.35 -4.46
CA MET A 330 -17.13 19.67 -3.16
C MET A 330 -18.39 20.13 -2.37
N PRO A 331 -19.22 19.22 -1.84
CA PRO A 331 -20.52 19.56 -1.24
C PRO A 331 -20.46 20.00 0.24
N TRP A 332 -19.34 20.55 0.72
CA TRP A 332 -19.20 20.96 2.13
C TRP A 332 -19.12 22.48 2.27
N GLY A 333 -20.18 23.16 1.83
CA GLY A 333 -20.46 24.54 2.20
C GLY A 333 -21.40 24.58 3.40
N ARG A 334 -20.88 24.91 4.59
CA ARG A 334 -21.67 25.18 5.80
C ARG A 334 -22.82 26.15 5.47
N ARG A 335 -24.07 25.66 5.43
CA ARG A 335 -25.25 26.52 5.45
C ARG A 335 -25.31 27.21 6.81
N ARG A 336 -24.79 28.45 6.88
CA ARG A 336 -25.18 29.39 7.93
C ARG A 336 -26.67 29.66 7.76
N ARG A 337 -27.51 29.09 8.63
CA ARG A 337 -28.87 29.57 8.84
C ARG A 337 -28.75 31.00 9.38
N ARG A 338 -29.15 31.99 8.58
CA ARG A 338 -29.55 33.30 9.10
C ARG A 338 -30.97 33.12 9.65
N ASN A 339 -31.12 33.25 10.96
CA ASN A 339 -32.44 33.49 11.55
C ASN A 339 -32.85 34.91 11.19
N GLY A 340 -34.01 35.04 10.55
CA GLY A 340 -34.89 36.19 10.73
C GLY A 340 -35.82 35.94 11.90
#